data_AF-A0A380EG45-F1
#
_entry.id   AF-A0A380EG45-F1
#
_cell.length_a   1.000
_cell.length_b   1.000
_cell.length_c   1.000
_cell.angle_alpha   90.00
_cell.angle_beta   90.00
_cell.angle_gamma   90.00
#
_symmetry.space_group_name_H-M   'P 1'
#
loop_
_entity.id
_entity.type
_entity.pdbx_description
1 polymer ?
#
loop_
_entity_poly.entity_id
_entity_poly.type
_entity_poly.pdbx_seq_one_letter_code
_entity_poly.pdbx_strand_id
1 'polypeptide(L)' 'MGGATFDVAYNFLKENPWERLERLRKAIPNVLFQMLLRASNAVGYKNYPDNVIHKFVQESAKAGIDVF' A
#
# COMPACT_ATOMS: atom_id res chain seq x y z
N MET A 1 1.04 3.57 5.01
CA MET A 1 0.39 2.23 5.03
C MET A 1 1.25 1.27 4.25
N GLY A 2 1.57 0.08 4.76
CA GLY A 2 2.49 -0.85 4.09
C GLY A 2 2.86 -2.06 4.96
N GLY A 3 3.56 -3.04 4.38
CA GLY A 3 3.91 -4.28 5.05
C GLY A 3 2.68 -5.07 5.55
N ALA A 4 2.76 -5.60 6.77
CA ALA A 4 1.72 -6.44 7.38
C ALA A 4 0.35 -5.74 7.49
N THR A 5 0.27 -4.41 7.49
CA THR A 5 -1.02 -3.70 7.56
C THR A 5 -1.88 -3.88 6.32
N PHE A 6 -1.28 -4.14 5.15
CA PHE A 6 -2.01 -4.37 3.90
C PHE A 6 -2.61 -5.79 3.86
N ASP A 7 -1.80 -6.78 4.26
CA ASP A 7 -2.22 -8.19 4.36
C ASP A 7 -3.23 -8.41 5.50
N VAL A 8 -3.05 -7.73 6.64
CA VAL A 8 -3.96 -7.83 7.80
C VAL A 8 -5.32 -7.19 7.53
N ALA A 9 -5.35 -6.07 6.79
CA ALA A 9 -6.60 -5.44 6.38
C ALA A 9 -7.47 -6.41 5.58
N TYR A 10 -6.86 -7.08 4.59
CA TYR A 10 -7.55 -8.07 3.77
C TYR A 10 -7.94 -9.33 4.55
N ASN A 11 -7.00 -9.93 5.29
CA ASN A 11 -7.19 -11.28 5.85
C ASN A 11 -7.91 -11.31 7.19
N PHE A 12 -7.77 -10.28 8.03
CA PHE A 12 -8.28 -10.30 9.40
C PHE A 12 -9.35 -9.24 9.68
N LEU A 13 -9.27 -8.08 9.02
CA LEU A 13 -10.21 -6.98 9.24
C LEU A 13 -11.36 -6.96 8.22
N LYS A 14 -11.30 -7.82 7.19
CA LYS A 14 -12.28 -7.91 6.09
C LYS A 14 -12.59 -6.54 5.47
N GLU A 15 -11.59 -5.68 5.40
CA GLU A 15 -11.73 -4.32 4.89
C GLU A 15 -10.82 -4.12 3.69
N ASN A 16 -11.24 -3.20 2.82
CA ASN A 16 -10.44 -2.81 1.67
C ASN A 16 -9.39 -1.76 2.10
N PRO A 17 -8.07 -2.07 2.07
CA PRO A 17 -7.03 -1.12 2.46
C PRO A 17 -6.99 0.12 1.55
N TRP A 18 -7.44 0.01 0.30
CA TRP A 18 -7.51 1.13 -0.64
C TRP A 18 -8.56 2.16 -0.23
N GLU A 19 -9.76 1.70 0.15
CA GLU A 19 -10.81 2.57 0.66
C GLU A 19 -10.38 3.27 1.96
N ARG A 20 -9.65 2.56 2.82
CA ARG A 20 -9.08 3.16 4.03
C ARG A 20 -8.08 4.26 3.69
N LEU A 21 -7.18 4.00 2.75
CA LEU A 21 -6.20 4.99 2.29
C LEU A 21 -6.89 6.22 1.70
N GLU A 22 -7.90 6.04 0.85
CA GLU A 22 -8.66 7.13 0.23
C GLU A 22 -9.38 8.00 1.27
N ARG A 23 -10.04 7.38 2.25
CA ARG A 23 -10.70 8.09 3.36
C ARG A 23 -9.72 8.93 4.16
N LEU A 24 -8.55 8.38 4.46
CA LEU A 24 -7.51 9.08 5.21
C LEU A 24 -6.87 10.21 4.38
N ARG A 25 -6.69 10.02 3.07
CA ARG A 25 -6.18 11.05 2.16
C ARG A 25 -7.15 12.23 2.05
N LYS A 26 -8.46 11.98 2.03
CA LYS A 26 -9.49 13.02 2.09
C LYS A 26 -9.49 13.77 3.43
N ALA A 27 -9.29 13.08 4.55
CA ALA A 27 -9.28 13.69 5.87
C ALA A 27 -7.97 14.42 6.21
N ILE A 28 -6.85 14.02 5.60
CA ILE A 28 -5.49 14.51 5.90
C ILE A 28 -4.79 14.92 4.59
N PRO A 29 -5.22 16.01 3.93
CA PRO A 29 -4.68 16.40 2.63
C PRO A 29 -3.27 17.00 2.69
N ASN A 30 -2.84 17.49 3.85
CA ASN A 30 -1.61 18.29 3.99
C ASN A 30 -0.42 17.50 4.57
N VAL A 31 -0.53 16.17 4.67
CA VAL A 31 0.52 15.31 5.24
C VAL A 31 0.89 14.22 4.24
N LEU A 32 2.19 14.08 3.99
CA LEU A 32 2.72 13.02 3.13
C LEU A 32 2.45 11.66 3.76
N PHE A 33 1.91 10.74 2.97
CA PHE A 33 1.70 9.36 3.41
C PHE A 33 2.85 8.48 2.98
N GLN A 34 3.42 7.81 3.97
CA GLN A 34 4.52 6.91 3.79
C GLN A 34 4.05 5.45 3.80
N MET A 35 4.51 4.67 2.83
CA MET A 35 4.43 3.22 2.76
C MET A 35 5.80 2.63 3.10
N LEU A 36 5.82 1.44 3.71
CA LEU A 36 7.03 0.64 3.83
C LEU A 36 6.95 -0.45 2.77
N LEU A 37 7.76 -0.34 1.71
CA LEU A 37 7.86 -1.34 0.64
C LEU A 37 9.15 -2.15 0.80
N ARG A 38 9.04 -3.48 0.83
CA ARG A 38 10.23 -4.35 0.85
C ARG A 38 10.60 -4.70 -0.60
N ALA A 39 11.66 -4.09 -1.11
CA ALA A 39 12.06 -4.14 -2.53
C ALA A 39 12.18 -5.56 -3.13
N SER A 40 12.51 -6.57 -2.33
CA SER A 40 12.65 -7.97 -2.79
C SER A 40 11.35 -8.79 -2.71
N ASN A 41 10.35 -8.35 -1.95
CA ASN A 41 9.17 -9.18 -1.60
C ASN A 41 7.82 -8.44 -1.74
N ALA A 42 7.81 -7.17 -2.14
CA ALA A 42 6.66 -6.27 -1.97
C ALA A 42 6.06 -6.36 -0.55
N VAL A 43 4.81 -6.80 -0.43
CA VAL A 43 4.09 -7.05 0.83
C VAL A 43 3.78 -8.54 1.05
N GLY A 44 4.33 -9.45 0.24
CA GLY A 44 4.06 -10.90 0.32
C GLY A 44 5.27 -11.75 0.73
N TYR A 45 5.06 -13.06 0.84
CA TYR A 45 6.06 -14.05 1.29
C TYR A 45 6.82 -14.76 0.14
N LYS A 46 6.56 -14.40 -1.13
CA LYS A 46 7.25 -14.94 -2.33
C LYS A 46 7.83 -13.80 -3.16
N ASN A 47 8.93 -14.05 -3.88
CA ASN A 47 9.47 -13.10 -4.86
C ASN A 47 8.44 -12.92 -5.98
N TYR A 48 8.02 -11.69 -6.21
CA TYR A 48 7.17 -11.34 -7.34
C TYR A 48 8.04 -10.83 -8.50
N PRO A 49 7.67 -11.12 -9.75
CA PRO A 49 8.36 -10.55 -10.90
C PRO A 49 8.24 -9.02 -10.91
N ASP A 50 9.27 -8.35 -11.43
CA ASP A 50 9.41 -6.89 -11.37
C ASP A 50 8.19 -6.13 -11.91
N ASN A 51 7.53 -6.68 -12.95
CA ASN A 51 6.31 -6.10 -13.51
C ASN A 51 5.17 -5.97 -12.48
N VAL A 52 5.06 -6.92 -11.55
CA VAL A 52 4.08 -6.88 -10.45
C VAL A 52 4.47 -5.83 -9.43
N ILE A 53 5.76 -5.72 -9.09
CA ILE A 53 6.29 -4.70 -8.16
C ILE A 53 6.02 -3.30 -8.73
N HIS A 54 6.37 -3.07 -10.00
CA HIS A 54 6.14 -1.79 -10.67
C HIS A 54 4.65 -1.43 -10.70
N LYS A 55 3.77 -2.38 -11.03
CA LYS A 55 2.33 -2.14 -11.03
C LYS A 55 1.80 -1.82 -9.63
N PHE A 56 2.29 -2.52 -8.60
CA PHE A 56 1.92 -2.24 -7.21
C PHE A 56 2.32 -0.82 -6.77
N VAL A 57 3.53 -0.39 -7.12
CA VAL A 57 4.01 0.98 -6.82
C VAL A 57 3.14 2.01 -7.56
N GLN A 58 2.83 1.78 -8.83
CA GLN A 58 1.98 2.68 -9.63
C GLN A 58 0.58 2.85 -9.01
N GLU A 59 -0.07 1.76 -8.63
CA GLU A 59 -1.40 1.83 -8.01
C GLU A 59 -1.35 2.46 -6.61
N SER A 60 -0.30 2.18 -5.83
CA SER A 60 -0.07 2.80 -4.52
C SER A 60 0.12 4.32 -4.61
N ALA A 61 0.86 4.79 -5.61
CA ALA A 61 1.07 6.21 -5.85
C ALA A 61 -0.24 6.89 -6.27
N LYS A 62 -1.02 6.28 -7.17
CA LYS A 62 -2.34 6.78 -7.58
C LYS A 62 -3.31 6.90 -6.41
N ALA A 63 -3.23 5.97 -5.45
CA ALA A 63 -4.08 5.97 -4.27
C ALA A 63 -3.65 7.00 -3.19
N GLY A 64 -2.51 7.69 -3.39
CA GLY A 64 -2.07 8.79 -2.53
C GLY A 64 -0.95 8.46 -1.55
N ILE A 65 -0.13 7.42 -1.84
CA ILE A 65 1.16 7.24 -1.19
C ILE A 65 2.18 8.18 -1.82
N ASP A 66 2.85 8.98 -0.99
CA ASP A 66 3.79 10.01 -1.41
C ASP A 66 5.26 9.58 -1.20
N VAL A 67 5.51 8.71 -0.24
CA VAL A 67 6.85 8.20 0.12
C VAL A 67 6.79 6.68 0.24
N PHE A 68 7.76 5.97 -0.36
CA PHE A 68 7.85 4.50 -0.40
C PHE A 68 9.06 3.97 0.35
#